data_AF-A0AA41YSB4-F1
#
_entry.id   AF-A0AA41YSB4-F1
#
_cell.length_a   1.000
_cell.length_b   1.000
_cell.length_c   1.000
_cell.angle_alpha   90.00
_cell.angle_beta   90.00
_cell.angle_gamma   90.00
#
_symmetry.space_group_name_H-M   'P 1'
#
loop_
_entity.id
_entity.type
_entity.pdbx_description
1 polymer ?
#
loop_
_entity_poly.entity_id
_entity_poly.type
_entity_poly.pdbx_seq_one_letter_code
_entity_poly.pdbx_strand_id
1 'polypeptide(L)' 'MSVERKLIALRKRLVEAQRGLILQAAETETVPAAGALRQISDLESAIVAIETMIEEQRSQPD' A
#
# COMPACT_ATOMS: atom_id res chain seq x y z
N MET A 1 -21.23 0.80 -2.71
CA MET A 1 -19.94 0.29 -3.23
C MET A 1 -19.70 -1.11 -2.69
N SER A 2 -19.33 -2.08 -3.54
CA SER A 2 -18.97 -3.44 -3.12
C SER A 2 -17.71 -3.45 -2.25
N VAL A 3 -17.51 -4.51 -1.46
CA VAL A 3 -16.32 -4.69 -0.60
C VAL A 3 -15.05 -4.65 -1.44
N GLU A 4 -15.00 -5.37 -2.56
CA GLU A 4 -13.88 -5.32 -3.51
C GLU A 4 -13.53 -3.88 -3.92
N ARG A 5 -14.52 -3.06 -4.31
CA ARG A 5 -14.28 -1.66 -4.69
C ARG A 5 -13.73 -0.82 -3.54
N LYS A 6 -14.15 -1.08 -2.30
CA LYS A 6 -13.61 -0.41 -1.11
C LYS A 6 -12.15 -0.80 -0.87
N LEU A 7 -11.82 -2.08 -1.04
CA LEU A 7 -10.44 -2.60 -0.90
C LEU A 7 -9.52 -2.04 -1.99
N ILE A 8 -9.97 -1.99 -3.25
CA ILE A 8 -9.24 -1.37 -4.36
C ILE A 8 -8.95 0.11 -4.07
N ALA A 9 -9.95 0.85 -3.57
CA ALA A 9 -9.79 2.25 -3.21
C ALA A 9 -8.83 2.46 -2.02
N LEU A 10 -8.81 1.54 -1.05
CA LEU A 10 -7.85 1.58 0.05
C LEU A 10 -6.42 1.28 -0.44
N ARG A 11 -6.24 0.21 -1.23
CA ARG A 11 -4.96 -0.14 -1.86
C ARG A 11 -4.37 1.04 -2.62
N LYS A 12 -5.19 1.73 -3.44
CA LYS A 12 -4.75 2.91 -4.18
C LYS A 12 -4.16 3.99 -3.25
N ARG A 13 -4.85 4.32 -2.16
CA ARG A 13 -4.37 5.33 -1.20
C ARG A 13 -3.09 4.91 -0.49
N LEU A 14 -2.93 3.63 -0.17
CA LEU A 14 -1.71 3.12 0.47
C LEU A 14 -0.51 3.15 -0.49
N VAL A 15 -0.71 2.77 -1.75
CA VAL A 15 0.33 2.87 -2.80
C VAL A 15 0.71 4.33 -3.04
N GLU A 16 -0.26 5.26 -3.07
CA GLU A 16 0.02 6.69 -3.20
C GLU A 16 0.84 7.22 -2.01
N ALA A 17 0.52 6.79 -0.78
CA ALA A 17 1.28 7.17 0.41
C ALA A 17 2.72 6.61 0.39
N GLN A 18 2.88 5.32 0.05
CA GLN A 18 4.20 4.68 -0.08
C GLN A 18 5.05 5.39 -1.14
N ARG A 19 4.46 5.66 -2.32
CA ARG A 19 5.10 6.39 -3.40
C ARG A 19 5.54 7.78 -2.95
N GLY A 20 4.71 8.49 -2.19
CA GLY A 20 5.06 9.79 -1.63
C GLY A 20 6.32 9.75 -0.77
N LEU A 21 6.43 8.78 0.14
CA LEU A 21 7.61 8.60 1.00
C LEU A 21 8.87 8.26 0.19
N ILE A 22 8.74 7.40 -0.82
CA ILE A 22 9.85 7.01 -1.69
C ILE A 22 10.34 8.21 -2.50
N LEU A 23 9.42 9.00 -3.07
CA LEU A 23 9.79 10.19 -3.85
C LEU A 23 10.45 11.25 -2.97
N GLN A 24 9.94 11.49 -1.75
CA GLN A 24 10.56 12.41 -0.80
C GLN A 24 12.00 11.99 -0.46
N ALA A 25 12.24 10.69 -0.29
CA ALA A 25 13.60 10.20 -0.04
C ALA A 25 14.51 10.31 -1.27
N ALA A 26 13.95 10.13 -2.48
CA ALA A 26 14.69 10.31 -3.72
C ALA A 26 15.11 11.78 -3.95
N GLU A 27 14.27 12.74 -3.56
CA GLU A 27 14.55 14.18 -3.67
C GLU A 27 15.74 14.64 -2.82
N THR A 28 16.01 13.97 -1.69
CA THR A 28 17.09 14.38 -0.79
C THR A 28 18.44 13.76 -1.12
N GLU A 29 18.55 12.93 -2.17
CA GLU A 29 19.76 12.17 -2.56
C GLU A 29 20.40 11.37 -1.40
N THR A 30 19.59 11.03 -0.39
CA THR A 30 20.03 10.32 0.81
C THR A 30 19.12 9.13 1.08
N VAL A 31 19.66 8.10 1.74
CA VAL A 31 18.84 6.97 2.21
C VAL A 31 17.78 7.49 3.19
N PRO A 32 16.50 7.05 3.09
CA PRO A 32 15.48 7.45 4.03
C PRO A 32 15.88 7.10 5.47
N ALA A 33 15.51 7.96 6.42
CA ALA A 33 15.72 7.69 7.84
C ALA A 33 15.06 6.35 8.24
N ALA A 34 15.59 5.69 9.28
CA ALA A 34 15.08 4.39 9.73
C ALA A 34 13.56 4.37 10.00
N GLY A 35 13.00 5.49 10.49
CA GLY A 35 11.56 5.65 10.66
C GLY A 35 10.79 5.64 9.34
N ALA A 36 11.30 6.31 8.30
CA ALA A 36 10.69 6.32 6.97
C ALA A 36 10.78 4.94 6.30
N LEU A 37 11.92 4.25 6.43
CA LEU A 37 12.06 2.86 5.95
C LEU A 37 11.07 1.92 6.64
N ARG A 38 10.88 2.05 7.96
CA ARG A 38 9.89 1.26 8.69
C ARG A 38 8.47 1.56 8.23
N GLN A 39 8.13 2.84 8.04
CA GLN A 39 6.82 3.24 7.54
C GLN A 39 6.54 2.69 6.14
N ILE A 40 7.53 2.68 5.25
CA ILE A 40 7.42 2.06 3.92
C ILE A 40 7.16 0.55 4.05
N SER A 41 7.90 -0.14 4.92
CA SER A 41 7.72 -1.59 5.15
C SER A 41 6.34 -1.94 5.73
N ASP A 42 5.82 -1.10 6.64
CA ASP A 42 4.48 -1.26 7.21
C ASP A 42 3.40 -1.07 6.14
N LEU A 43 3.59 -0.08 5.24
CA LEU A 43 2.69 0.15 4.10
C LEU A 43 2.71 -1.02 3.11
N GLU A 44 3.88 -1.57 2.79
CA GLU A 44 4.03 -2.75 1.92
C GLU A 44 3.29 -3.95 2.49
N SER A 45 3.47 -4.22 3.78
CA SER A 45 2.79 -5.32 4.47
C SER A 45 1.26 -5.17 4.40
N ALA A 46 0.76 -3.95 4.59
CA ALA A 46 -0.67 -3.67 4.49
C ALA A 46 -1.20 -3.79 3.04
N ILE A 47 -0.42 -3.36 2.05
CA ILE A 47 -0.78 -3.48 0.62
C ILE A 47 -0.92 -4.96 0.25
N VAL A 48 0.05 -5.80 0.62
CA VAL A 48 0.02 -7.25 0.34
C VAL A 48 -1.23 -7.89 0.96
N ALA A 49 -1.52 -7.58 2.24
CA ALA A 49 -2.71 -8.11 2.89
C ALA A 49 -4.01 -7.72 2.16
N ILE A 50 -4.11 -6.47 1.68
CA ILE A 50 -5.29 -6.01 0.94
C ILE A 50 -5.38 -6.64 -0.46
N GLU A 51 -4.24 -6.84 -1.13
CA GLU A 51 -4.19 -7.56 -2.42
C GLU A 51 -4.71 -8.99 -2.27
N THR A 52 -4.28 -9.70 -1.22
CA THR A 52 -4.82 -11.03 -0.88
C THR A 52 -6.32 -10.98 -0.63
N MET A 53 -6.82 -10.01 0.15
CA MET A 53 -8.26 -9.87 0.39
C MET A 53 -9.05 -9.57 -0.90
N ILE A 54 -8.49 -8.80 -1.84
CA ILE A 54 -9.13 -8.53 -3.15
C ILE A 54 -9.22 -9.82 -3.95
N GLU A 55 -8.16 -10.63 -3.97
CA GLU A 55 -8.15 -11.93 -4.64
C GLU A 55 -9.19 -12.87 -4.05
N GLU A 56 -9.27 -12.97 -2.71
CA GLU A 56 -10.28 -13.76 -2.01
C GLU A 56 -11.71 -13.33 -2.39
N GLN A 57 -11.98 -12.02 -2.47
CA GLN A 57 -13.29 -11.50 -2.90
C GLN A 57 -13.63 -11.86 -4.36
N ARG A 58 -12.62 -12.04 -5.22
CA ARG A 58 -12.82 -12.46 -6.62
C ARG A 58 -12.98 -13.96 -6.76
N SER A 59 -12.40 -14.73 -5.84
CA SER A 59 -12.43 -16.19 -5.84
C SER A 59 -13.61 -16.78 -5.08
N GLN A 60 -14.30 -15.99 -4.25
CA GLN A 60 -15.56 -16.41 -3.62
C GLN A 60 -16.71 -16.32 -4.66
N PRO A 61 -17.37 -17.44 -5.01
CA PRO A 61 -18.63 -17.37 -5.74
C PRO A 61 -19.71 -16.74 -4.85
N ASP A 62 -20.49 -15.81 -5.40
CA ASP A 62 -21.69 -15.22 -4.76
C ASP A 62 -22.68 -16.30 -4.30
#